data_AF-A0A5B8MN53-F1
#
_entry.id   AF-A0A5B8MN53-F1
#
_cell.length_a   1.000
_cell.length_b   1.000
_cell.length_c   1.000
_cell.angle_alpha   90.00
_cell.angle_beta   90.00
_cell.angle_gamma   90.00
#
_symmetry.space_group_name_H-M   'P 1'
#
loop_
_entity.id
_entity.type
_entity.pdbx_description
1 polymer ?
#
loop_
_entity_poly.entity_id
_entity_poly.type
_entity_poly.pdbx_seq_one_letter_code
_entity_poly.pdbx_strand_id
1 'polypeptide(L)'
;MPRPKQKLPRPTAKTVKQGDDVVAVNDAGEHVARVVEVRKDQVKLRWFYKPEDVVYGRQVWHGSKELFGQTRVSDWNSVHSVTGFCKVHTLEEYEDLDDVSGHDYFCRQAYDPHTGGFVPDVVPLFCLCETPYNPDRPMVECEDCGEVFHCECVAIESNKIPSRYRCESCRLRSAPSKPGVQRTTGETHAELAPAKRGRQAKTLTKTGRKRIRKDPNAPKRSLTAYNFFVRDYRKKYLADRSPAATASVIEVTRACGKAWNLLGAKEREPFEAKARVDKEKYLKAKEEYIANGKRDEFIKGRLEDREEGSKSPKAFYSGEVIVHPPG
;
A
#
# COMPACT_ATOMS: atom_id res chain seq x y z
N MET A 1 40.80 7.03 -35.97
CA MET A 1 39.70 7.29 -36.91
C MET A 1 38.38 7.19 -36.15
N PRO A 2 37.68 8.29 -35.81
CA PRO A 2 36.34 8.18 -35.22
C PRO A 2 35.39 7.62 -36.29
N ARG A 3 34.65 6.55 -35.94
CA ARG A 3 33.63 5.97 -36.84
C ARG A 3 32.56 7.03 -37.15
N PRO A 4 32.11 7.14 -38.40
CA PRO A 4 31.02 8.05 -38.74
C PRO A 4 29.76 7.61 -37.98
N LYS A 5 29.14 8.55 -37.26
CA LYS A 5 27.84 8.34 -36.62
C LYS A 5 26.85 7.97 -37.72
N GLN A 6 26.40 6.71 -37.73
CA GLN A 6 25.30 6.29 -38.59
C GLN A 6 24.08 7.14 -38.20
N LYS A 7 23.62 7.99 -39.13
CA LYS A 7 22.35 8.68 -38.97
C LYS A 7 21.26 7.61 -38.98
N LEU A 8 20.58 7.45 -37.85
CA LEU A 8 19.41 6.59 -37.74
C LEU A 8 18.37 7.04 -38.79
N PRO A 9 17.68 6.10 -39.45
CA PRO A 9 16.66 6.43 -40.44
C PRO A 9 15.56 7.27 -39.78
N ARG A 10 15.18 8.38 -40.43
CA ARG A 10 14.03 9.20 -40.02
C ARG A 10 12.77 8.35 -40.10
N PRO A 11 11.91 8.31 -39.07
CA PRO A 11 10.63 7.62 -39.17
C PRO A 11 9.79 8.26 -40.28
N THR A 12 9.41 7.44 -41.25
CA THR A 12 8.48 7.82 -42.32
C THR A 12 7.06 7.98 -41.76
N ALA A 13 6.50 9.18 -41.98
CA ALA A 13 5.08 9.47 -42.26
C ALA A 13 3.97 9.12 -41.25
N LYS A 14 4.24 9.00 -39.94
CA LYS A 14 3.16 9.19 -38.94
C LYS A 14 3.19 10.63 -38.44
N THR A 15 2.15 11.40 -38.77
CA THR A 15 1.94 12.74 -38.21
C THR A 15 1.59 12.60 -36.73
N VAL A 16 2.34 13.29 -35.88
CA VAL A 16 2.09 13.36 -34.43
C VAL A 16 0.72 14.00 -34.16
N LYS A 17 -0.07 13.38 -33.28
CA LYS A 17 -1.40 13.84 -32.88
C LYS A 17 -1.48 14.08 -31.37
N GLN A 18 -2.46 14.88 -30.96
CA GLN A 18 -2.80 15.03 -29.55
C GLN A 18 -3.18 13.67 -28.96
N GLY A 19 -2.66 13.38 -27.76
CA GLY A 19 -2.87 12.12 -27.06
C GLY A 19 -1.83 11.03 -27.38
N ASP A 20 -1.02 11.21 -28.43
CA ASP A 20 0.06 10.26 -28.73
C ASP A 20 1.11 10.27 -27.60
N ASP A 21 1.61 9.08 -27.28
CA ASP A 21 2.80 8.90 -26.47
C ASP A 21 4.01 8.81 -27.40
N VAL A 22 5.03 9.62 -27.10
CA VAL A 22 6.20 9.80 -27.96
C VAL A 22 7.48 9.75 -27.16
N VAL A 23 8.55 9.42 -27.88
CA VAL A 23 9.92 9.64 -27.42
C VAL A 23 10.40 10.95 -28.04
N ALA A 24 10.90 11.87 -27.21
CA ALA A 24 11.35 13.18 -27.63
C ALA A 24 12.63 13.61 -26.90
N VAL A 25 13.42 14.43 -27.57
CA VAL A 25 14.71 14.93 -27.05
C VAL A 25 14.55 16.34 -26.51
N ASN A 26 15.13 16.58 -25.33
CA ASN A 26 15.33 17.91 -24.74
C ASN A 26 16.81 18.07 -24.32
N ASP A 27 17.14 19.14 -23.60
CA ASP A 27 18.51 19.43 -23.15
C ASP A 27 19.10 18.36 -22.22
N ALA A 28 18.26 17.58 -21.52
CA ALA A 28 18.67 16.49 -20.64
C ALA A 28 18.83 15.15 -21.37
N GLY A 29 18.37 15.05 -22.62
CA GLY A 29 18.48 13.85 -23.45
C GLY A 29 17.14 13.37 -23.97
N GLU A 30 17.01 12.06 -24.15
CA GLU A 30 15.82 11.42 -24.72
C GLU A 30 14.86 10.96 -23.60
N HIS A 31 13.61 11.42 -23.67
CA HIS A 31 12.58 11.18 -22.66
C HIS A 31 11.23 10.82 -23.30
N VAL A 32 10.39 10.15 -22.52
CA VAL A 32 9.01 9.84 -22.91
C VAL A 32 8.12 11.03 -22.57
N ALA A 33 7.20 11.38 -23.47
CA ALA A 33 6.24 12.45 -23.29
C ALA A 33 4.89 12.10 -23.88
N ARG A 34 3.83 12.72 -23.36
CA ARG A 34 2.51 12.74 -23.96
C ARG A 34 2.29 14.04 -24.71
N VAL A 35 1.77 13.95 -25.93
CA VAL A 35 1.43 15.11 -26.74
C VAL A 35 0.12 15.72 -26.23
N VAL A 36 0.19 16.93 -25.71
CA VAL A 36 -0.96 17.66 -25.16
C VAL A 36 -1.67 18.50 -26.23
N GLU A 37 -0.91 19.10 -27.13
CA GLU A 37 -1.42 19.98 -28.19
C GLU A 37 -0.45 19.93 -29.38
N VAL A 38 -0.96 20.01 -30.60
CA VAL A 38 -0.16 20.04 -31.84
C VAL A 38 -0.46 21.32 -32.61
N ARG A 39 0.60 21.99 -33.06
CA ARG A 39 0.57 23.10 -34.01
C ARG A 39 1.42 22.74 -35.22
N LYS A 40 1.42 23.60 -36.24
CA LYS A 40 2.10 23.36 -37.52
C LYS A 40 3.56 22.88 -37.36
N ASP A 41 4.34 23.59 -36.54
CA ASP A 41 5.79 23.32 -36.36
C ASP A 41 6.18 23.05 -34.90
N GLN A 42 5.20 22.99 -33.99
CA GLN A 42 5.43 22.84 -32.55
C GLN A 42 4.48 21.82 -31.95
N VAL A 43 4.96 21.13 -30.92
CA VAL A 43 4.18 20.18 -30.12
C VAL A 43 4.31 20.57 -28.65
N LYS A 44 3.18 20.59 -27.93
CA LYS A 44 3.18 20.80 -26.49
C LYS A 44 3.31 19.45 -25.81
N LEU A 45 4.40 19.24 -25.09
CA LEU A 45 4.73 17.94 -24.50
C LEU A 45 4.56 17.98 -22.99
N ARG A 46 3.92 16.95 -22.44
CA ARG A 46 3.90 16.65 -21.01
C ARG A 46 4.84 15.48 -20.76
N TRP A 47 5.94 15.76 -20.09
CA TRP A 47 7.00 14.79 -19.86
C TRP A 47 6.61 13.74 -18.81
N PHE A 48 7.19 12.55 -18.97
CA PHE A 48 7.21 11.53 -17.95
C PHE A 48 8.60 11.47 -17.30
N TYR A 49 8.63 11.22 -16.00
CA TYR A 49 9.85 10.98 -15.23
C TYR A 49 10.10 9.48 -15.12
N LYS A 50 11.36 9.06 -15.24
CA LYS A 50 11.72 7.71 -14.83
C LYS A 50 11.87 7.67 -13.31
N PRO A 51 11.74 6.50 -12.68
CA PRO A 51 12.02 6.32 -11.26
C PRO A 51 13.39 6.83 -10.81
N GLU A 52 14.39 6.83 -11.67
CA GLU A 52 15.71 7.38 -11.38
C GLU A 52 15.72 8.91 -11.27
N ASP A 53 14.78 9.59 -11.95
CA ASP A 53 14.77 11.05 -12.12
C ASP A 53 13.97 11.76 -11.01
N VAL A 54 13.21 11.02 -10.20
CA VAL A 54 12.43 11.58 -9.08
C VAL A 54 13.28 11.72 -7.81
N VAL A 55 12.88 12.61 -6.89
CA VAL A 55 13.68 12.98 -5.71
C VAL A 55 14.08 11.80 -4.81
N TYR A 56 13.26 10.76 -4.75
CA TYR A 56 13.53 9.56 -3.93
C TYR A 56 14.22 8.43 -4.70
N GLY A 57 14.47 8.62 -6.00
CA GLY A 57 15.04 7.61 -6.87
C GLY A 57 14.19 6.34 -7.00
N ARG A 58 14.76 5.35 -7.68
CA ARG A 58 14.11 4.06 -7.92
C ARG A 58 13.95 3.28 -6.61
N GLN A 59 12.74 2.77 -6.40
CA GLN A 59 12.40 1.89 -5.29
C GLN A 59 12.24 0.45 -5.80
N VAL A 60 12.32 -0.53 -4.90
CA VAL A 60 12.26 -1.96 -5.24
C VAL A 60 10.91 -2.42 -5.83
N TRP A 61 9.85 -1.64 -5.59
CA TRP A 61 8.52 -1.88 -6.14
C TRP A 61 8.26 -1.13 -7.45
N HIS A 62 9.23 -0.36 -7.96
CA HIS A 62 9.09 0.27 -9.27
C HIS A 62 9.43 -0.72 -10.38
N GLY A 63 8.55 -0.84 -11.36
CA GLY A 63 8.78 -1.65 -12.56
C GLY A 63 9.87 -1.04 -13.46
N SER A 64 10.52 -1.89 -14.24
CA SER A 64 11.56 -1.54 -15.21
C SER A 64 11.05 -0.63 -16.33
N LYS A 65 9.78 -0.78 -16.69
CA LYS A 65 9.04 0.04 -17.68
C LYS A 65 8.15 1.12 -17.05
N GLU A 66 8.27 1.34 -15.74
CA GLU A 66 7.44 2.32 -15.02
C GLU A 66 7.89 3.76 -15.31
N LEU A 67 6.91 4.62 -15.51
CA LEU A 67 7.06 6.05 -15.70
C LEU A 67 6.08 6.82 -14.80
N PHE A 68 6.43 8.06 -14.47
CA PHE A 68 5.58 8.96 -13.70
C PHE A 68 5.19 10.19 -14.51
N GLY A 69 3.90 10.36 -14.78
CA GLY A 69 3.42 11.51 -15.57
C GLY A 69 3.54 12.83 -14.80
N GLN A 70 3.98 13.90 -15.46
CA GLN A 70 3.96 15.24 -14.87
C GLN A 70 2.52 15.72 -14.63
N THR A 71 2.23 16.19 -13.41
CA THR A 71 0.86 16.62 -13.05
C THR A 71 0.42 17.97 -13.67
N ARG A 72 1.33 18.93 -13.83
CA ARG A 72 0.96 20.35 -14.02
C ARG A 72 1.62 21.06 -15.20
N VAL A 73 2.80 20.62 -15.61
CA VAL A 73 3.63 21.37 -16.54
C VAL A 73 3.67 20.68 -17.90
N SER A 74 3.62 21.49 -18.96
CA SER A 74 3.81 21.03 -20.33
C SER A 74 4.35 22.19 -21.14
N ASP A 75 5.34 21.89 -21.97
CA ASP A 75 6.15 22.93 -22.62
C ASP A 75 6.12 22.75 -24.13
N TRP A 76 6.24 23.88 -24.84
CA TRP A 76 6.29 23.88 -26.28
C TRP A 76 7.67 23.46 -26.77
N ASN A 77 7.68 22.48 -27.66
CA ASN A 77 8.87 21.92 -28.27
C ASN A 77 8.72 21.96 -29.81
N SER A 78 9.86 21.95 -30.51
CA SER A 78 9.85 21.76 -31.96
C SER A 78 9.27 20.39 -32.30
N VAL A 79 8.43 20.27 -33.33
CA VAL A 79 7.94 18.97 -33.80
C VAL A 79 9.10 18.01 -34.16
N HIS A 80 10.26 18.55 -34.52
CA HIS A 80 11.47 17.79 -34.84
C HIS A 80 12.17 17.19 -33.61
N SER A 81 11.79 17.56 -32.39
CA SER A 81 12.34 16.94 -31.19
C SER A 81 11.77 15.54 -30.96
N VAL A 82 10.64 15.20 -31.58
CA VAL A 82 10.04 13.86 -31.53
C VAL A 82 10.87 12.89 -32.36
N THR A 83 11.45 11.89 -31.70
CA THR A 83 12.33 10.88 -32.31
C THR A 83 11.62 9.56 -32.59
N GLY A 84 10.51 9.28 -31.92
CA GLY A 84 9.75 8.06 -32.13
C GLY A 84 8.39 8.05 -31.41
N PHE A 85 7.61 7.01 -31.67
CA PHE A 85 6.36 6.73 -30.96
C PHE A 85 6.60 5.64 -29.93
N CYS A 86 5.87 5.73 -28.82
CA CYS A 86 5.82 4.69 -27.80
C CYS A 86 4.38 4.57 -27.29
N LYS A 87 4.19 3.76 -26.25
CA LYS A 87 2.89 3.65 -25.58
C LYS A 87 3.08 3.66 -24.07
N VAL A 88 2.34 4.53 -23.38
CA VAL A 88 2.28 4.56 -21.92
C VAL A 88 0.89 4.11 -21.48
N HIS A 89 0.83 2.86 -21.07
CA HIS A 89 -0.37 2.17 -20.59
C HIS A 89 -0.70 2.55 -19.14
N THR A 90 -1.95 2.31 -18.73
CA THR A 90 -2.24 2.11 -17.30
C THR A 90 -1.58 0.82 -16.81
N LEU A 91 -1.47 0.63 -15.48
CA LEU A 91 -0.92 -0.62 -14.93
C LEU A 91 -1.74 -1.85 -15.37
N GLU A 92 -3.07 -1.73 -15.32
CA GLU A 92 -4.00 -2.81 -15.71
C GLU A 92 -3.83 -3.18 -17.20
N GLU A 93 -3.84 -2.18 -18.09
CA GLU A 93 -3.62 -2.43 -19.53
C GLU A 93 -2.24 -3.03 -19.83
N TYR A 94 -1.22 -2.67 -19.05
CA TYR A 94 0.14 -3.22 -19.23
C TYR A 94 0.24 -4.68 -18.79
N GLU A 95 -0.48 -5.07 -17.74
CA GLU A 95 -0.53 -6.45 -17.24
C GLU A 95 -1.24 -7.39 -18.23
N ASP A 96 -2.19 -6.87 -19.00
CA ASP A 96 -2.94 -7.61 -20.02
C ASP A 96 -2.18 -7.79 -21.35
N LEU A 97 -0.96 -7.26 -21.48
CA LEU A 97 -0.15 -7.42 -22.70
C LEU A 97 0.41 -8.84 -22.81
N ASP A 98 0.16 -9.47 -23.97
CA ASP A 98 0.76 -10.79 -24.30
C ASP A 98 2.30 -10.74 -24.41
N ASP A 99 2.83 -9.62 -24.93
CA ASP A 99 4.26 -9.36 -25.06
C ASP A 99 4.55 -7.87 -24.85
N VAL A 100 5.56 -7.56 -24.04
CA VAL A 100 5.97 -6.19 -23.73
C VAL A 100 7.11 -5.79 -24.64
N SER A 101 6.88 -4.85 -25.56
CA SER A 101 7.92 -4.39 -26.48
C SER A 101 8.91 -3.42 -25.83
N GLY A 102 9.96 -3.08 -26.58
CA GLY A 102 10.90 -2.03 -26.20
C GLY A 102 10.26 -0.65 -25.98
N HIS A 103 9.10 -0.41 -26.59
CA HIS A 103 8.39 0.88 -26.61
C HIS A 103 7.10 0.89 -25.77
N ASP A 104 6.84 -0.18 -25.01
CA ASP A 104 5.75 -0.22 -24.04
C ASP A 104 6.24 0.19 -22.65
N TYR A 105 5.50 1.09 -22.05
CA TYR A 105 5.71 1.63 -20.71
C TYR A 105 4.38 1.64 -19.96
N PHE A 106 4.43 1.80 -18.64
CA PHE A 106 3.22 1.98 -17.85
C PHE A 106 3.35 3.12 -16.84
N CYS A 107 2.22 3.72 -16.48
CA CYS A 107 2.14 4.78 -15.49
C CYS A 107 0.90 4.57 -14.61
N ARG A 108 1.12 4.50 -13.28
CA ARG A 108 0.05 4.39 -12.28
C ARG A 108 -0.04 5.58 -11.32
N GLN A 109 0.99 6.42 -11.31
CA GLN A 109 1.07 7.61 -10.48
C GLN A 109 1.65 8.77 -11.29
N ALA A 110 1.12 9.96 -11.07
CA ALA A 110 1.68 11.20 -11.55
C ALA A 110 2.64 11.77 -10.49
N TYR A 111 3.70 12.46 -10.92
CA TYR A 111 4.70 13.09 -10.07
C TYR A 111 4.61 14.62 -10.16
N ASP A 112 4.84 15.29 -9.05
CA ASP A 112 4.99 16.74 -8.96
C ASP A 112 6.42 17.06 -8.52
N PRO A 113 7.30 17.55 -9.41
CA PRO A 113 8.70 17.83 -9.10
C PRO A 113 8.87 19.00 -8.13
N HIS A 114 7.88 19.88 -7.98
CA HIS A 114 7.97 20.99 -7.05
C HIS A 114 7.77 20.51 -5.60
N THR A 115 6.84 19.56 -5.40
CA THR A 115 6.53 19.03 -4.06
C THR A 115 7.22 17.71 -3.75
N GLY A 116 7.75 17.02 -4.77
CA GLY A 116 8.21 15.63 -4.67
C GLY A 116 7.07 14.63 -4.46
N GLY A 117 5.81 15.07 -4.58
CA GLY A 117 4.62 14.29 -4.30
C GLY A 117 4.18 13.42 -5.46
N PHE A 118 3.40 12.38 -5.13
CA PHE A 118 2.77 11.48 -6.10
C PHE A 118 1.24 11.57 -6.03
N VAL A 119 0.58 11.36 -7.16
CA VAL A 119 -0.88 11.32 -7.27
C VAL A 119 -1.32 10.07 -8.05
N PRO A 120 -2.12 9.17 -7.47
CA PRO A 120 -2.55 9.18 -6.07
C PRO A 120 -1.35 9.03 -5.13
N ASP A 121 -1.45 9.60 -3.93
CA ASP A 121 -0.38 9.53 -2.93
C ASP A 121 -0.42 8.23 -2.10
N VAL A 122 -1.48 7.44 -2.30
CA VAL A 122 -1.66 6.13 -1.70
C VAL A 122 -1.84 5.12 -2.82
N VAL A 123 -1.02 4.07 -2.79
CA VAL A 123 -1.15 2.89 -3.64
C VAL A 123 -1.39 1.66 -2.76
N PRO A 124 -2.17 0.66 -3.23
CA PRO A 124 -2.38 -0.58 -2.49
C PRO A 124 -1.06 -1.28 -2.17
N LEU A 125 -0.98 -1.85 -0.96
CA LEU A 125 0.18 -2.60 -0.49
C LEU A 125 -0.16 -4.09 -0.47
N PHE A 126 0.82 -4.91 -0.82
CA PHE A 126 0.68 -6.36 -0.93
C PHE A 126 1.78 -7.08 -0.17
N CYS A 127 1.63 -8.40 -0.05
CA CYS A 127 2.57 -9.30 0.58
C CYS A 127 2.84 -8.99 2.08
N LEU A 128 3.69 -9.80 2.70
CA LEU A 128 4.18 -9.64 4.07
C LEU A 128 5.09 -8.41 4.23
N CYS A 129 5.67 -7.92 3.14
CA CYS A 129 6.59 -6.79 3.13
C CYS A 129 5.88 -5.43 3.02
N GLU A 130 4.56 -5.41 2.85
CA GLU A 130 3.74 -4.19 2.76
C GLU A 130 4.28 -3.19 1.71
N THR A 131 4.60 -3.68 0.52
CA THR A 131 5.06 -2.83 -0.60
C THR A 131 4.02 -2.77 -1.72
N PRO A 132 4.01 -1.71 -2.53
CA PRO A 132 3.22 -1.68 -3.75
C PRO A 132 3.55 -2.84 -4.69
N TYR A 133 2.60 -3.17 -5.57
CA TYR A 133 2.77 -4.19 -6.60
C TYR A 133 3.90 -3.82 -7.58
N ASN A 134 4.62 -4.80 -8.11
CA ASN A 134 5.62 -4.59 -9.17
C ASN A 134 5.39 -5.66 -10.25
N PRO A 135 5.02 -5.30 -11.49
CA PRO A 135 4.71 -6.26 -12.56
C PRO A 135 5.90 -7.14 -12.95
N ASP A 136 7.13 -6.70 -12.68
CA ASP A 136 8.33 -7.49 -12.98
C ASP A 136 8.64 -8.51 -11.89
N ARG A 137 7.94 -8.47 -10.75
CA ARG A 137 8.19 -9.36 -9.61
C ARG A 137 7.09 -10.41 -9.53
N PRO A 138 7.42 -11.70 -9.70
CA PRO A 138 6.42 -12.75 -9.68
C PRO A 138 5.73 -12.84 -8.32
N MET A 139 4.41 -12.90 -8.34
CA MET A 139 3.59 -13.05 -7.15
C MET A 139 2.68 -14.27 -7.24
N VAL A 140 2.22 -14.74 -6.09
CA VAL A 140 1.30 -15.87 -5.95
C VAL A 140 0.15 -15.49 -5.03
N GLU A 141 -1.06 -15.86 -5.41
CA GLU A 141 -2.27 -15.64 -4.60
C GLU A 141 -2.58 -16.85 -3.73
N CYS A 142 -2.94 -16.62 -2.47
CA CYS A 142 -3.40 -17.67 -1.57
C CYS A 142 -4.88 -17.99 -1.78
N GLU A 143 -5.21 -19.23 -2.15
CA GLU A 143 -6.60 -19.67 -2.42
C GLU A 143 -7.55 -19.51 -1.23
N ASP A 144 -7.03 -19.50 -0.01
CA ASP A 144 -7.85 -19.46 1.21
C ASP A 144 -8.14 -18.03 1.69
N CYS A 145 -7.28 -17.06 1.37
CA CYS A 145 -7.44 -15.69 1.89
C CYS A 145 -7.39 -14.59 0.83
N GLY A 146 -7.08 -14.91 -0.43
CA GLY A 146 -6.97 -13.95 -1.53
C GLY A 146 -5.80 -12.97 -1.39
N GLU A 147 -4.95 -13.14 -0.38
CA GLU A 147 -3.77 -12.28 -0.20
C GLU A 147 -2.69 -12.72 -1.19
N VAL A 148 -1.99 -11.72 -1.75
CA VAL A 148 -1.00 -11.90 -2.80
C VAL A 148 0.40 -11.70 -2.24
N PHE A 149 1.32 -12.60 -2.56
CA PHE A 149 2.67 -12.64 -1.98
C PHE A 149 3.73 -12.66 -3.07
N HIS A 150 4.83 -11.91 -2.90
CA HIS A 150 6.02 -12.13 -3.72
C HIS A 150 6.51 -13.56 -3.53
N CYS A 151 6.83 -14.25 -4.61
CA CYS A 151 7.28 -15.64 -4.55
C CYS A 151 8.48 -15.80 -3.61
N GLU A 152 9.47 -14.90 -3.69
CA GLU A 152 10.63 -14.88 -2.78
C GLU A 152 10.28 -14.72 -1.29
N CYS A 153 9.27 -13.92 -0.95
CA CYS A 153 8.85 -13.67 0.44
C CYS A 153 8.22 -14.91 1.08
N VAL A 154 7.76 -15.86 0.25
CA VAL A 154 7.16 -17.13 0.69
C VAL A 154 7.96 -18.34 0.23
N ALA A 155 9.24 -18.13 -0.12
CA ALA A 155 10.19 -19.16 -0.52
C ALA A 155 9.74 -20.02 -1.73
N ILE A 156 9.11 -19.39 -2.71
CA ILE A 156 8.79 -19.96 -4.02
C ILE A 156 9.79 -19.43 -5.04
N GLU A 157 10.37 -20.33 -5.82
CA GLU A 157 11.21 -19.96 -6.97
C GLU A 157 10.33 -19.41 -8.10
N SER A 158 10.75 -18.32 -8.74
CA SER A 158 10.01 -17.61 -9.78
C SER A 158 9.55 -18.48 -10.96
N ASN A 159 10.29 -19.55 -11.27
CA ASN A 159 9.99 -20.49 -12.35
C ASN A 159 9.15 -21.71 -11.91
N LYS A 160 8.75 -21.78 -10.64
CA LYS A 160 8.02 -22.90 -10.04
C LYS A 160 6.81 -22.41 -9.23
N ILE A 161 6.10 -21.41 -9.75
CA ILE A 161 4.87 -20.92 -9.12
C ILE A 161 3.79 -22.00 -9.25
N PRO A 162 3.26 -22.53 -8.13
CA PRO A 162 2.24 -23.58 -8.20
C PRO A 162 0.90 -22.99 -8.62
N SER A 163 0.10 -23.77 -9.36
CA SER A 163 -1.27 -23.38 -9.76
C SER A 163 -2.23 -23.24 -8.57
N ARG A 164 -1.92 -23.91 -7.45
CA ARG A 164 -2.66 -23.82 -6.19
C ARG A 164 -1.70 -23.50 -5.07
N TYR A 165 -1.90 -22.38 -4.40
CA TYR A 165 -1.06 -21.95 -3.29
C TYR A 165 -1.87 -21.65 -2.03
N ARG A 166 -1.34 -22.09 -0.89
CA ARG A 166 -1.85 -21.73 0.43
C ARG A 166 -0.72 -21.16 1.27
N CYS A 167 -0.93 -19.94 1.77
CA CYS A 167 0.05 -19.27 2.60
C CYS A 167 0.21 -19.95 3.96
N GLU A 168 1.36 -19.76 4.60
CA GLU A 168 1.69 -20.39 5.88
C GLU A 168 0.62 -20.13 6.95
N SER A 169 0.12 -18.89 7.00
CA SER A 169 -0.95 -18.52 7.93
C SER A 169 -2.24 -19.31 7.71
N CYS A 170 -2.61 -19.59 6.47
CA CYS A 170 -3.79 -20.40 6.14
C CYS A 170 -3.54 -21.90 6.38
N ARG A 171 -2.34 -22.40 6.06
CA ARG A 171 -1.95 -23.79 6.33
C ARG A 171 -2.01 -24.10 7.82
N LEU A 172 -1.47 -23.21 8.67
CA LEU A 172 -1.49 -23.37 10.11
C LEU A 172 -2.91 -23.28 10.71
N ARG A 173 -3.80 -22.47 10.12
CA ARG A 173 -5.21 -22.40 10.55
C ARG A 173 -6.01 -23.65 10.18
N SER A 174 -5.64 -24.31 9.09
CA SER A 174 -6.34 -25.48 8.55
C SER A 174 -5.73 -26.80 9.03
N ALA A 175 -4.59 -26.76 9.72
CA ALA A 175 -3.95 -27.94 10.24
C ALA A 175 -4.81 -28.57 11.36
N PRO A 176 -5.07 -29.89 11.31
CA PRO A 176 -5.68 -30.57 12.44
C PRO A 176 -4.77 -30.44 13.66
N SER A 177 -5.34 -30.05 14.80
CA SER A 177 -4.63 -29.90 16.07
C SER A 177 -3.92 -31.21 16.41
N LYS A 178 -2.60 -31.29 16.21
CA LYS A 178 -1.82 -32.42 16.72
C LYS A 178 -1.86 -32.38 18.26
N PRO A 179 -2.07 -33.52 18.93
CA PRO A 179 -1.96 -33.59 20.38
C PRO A 179 -0.50 -33.38 20.80
N GLY A 180 -0.31 -32.42 21.72
CA GLY A 180 0.88 -32.11 22.51
C GLY A 180 2.25 -32.64 22.08
N VAL A 181 3.10 -31.74 21.58
CA VAL A 181 4.57 -31.90 21.70
C VAL A 181 5.08 -30.76 22.57
N GLN A 182 5.59 -31.13 23.75
CA GLN A 182 6.18 -30.24 24.72
C GLN A 182 7.49 -29.68 24.13
N ARG A 183 7.58 -28.36 23.99
CA ARG A 183 8.84 -27.69 23.69
C ARG A 183 9.58 -27.49 25.00
N THR A 184 10.67 -28.22 25.20
CA THR A 184 11.58 -28.04 26.31
C THR A 184 12.21 -26.64 26.24
N THR A 185 12.16 -25.93 27.36
CA THR A 185 12.76 -24.61 27.53
C THR A 185 14.15 -24.76 28.14
N GLY A 186 15.19 -24.40 27.40
CA GLY A 186 16.50 -24.07 27.94
C GLY A 186 16.65 -22.55 28.00
N GLU A 187 16.76 -22.02 29.23
CA GLU A 187 17.74 -21.04 29.74
C GLU A 187 18.25 -19.93 28.80
N THR A 188 18.50 -18.68 29.19
CA THR A 188 18.36 -17.79 30.36
C THR A 188 18.61 -16.40 29.76
N HIS A 189 18.02 -15.31 30.27
CA HIS A 189 18.75 -14.04 30.30
C HIS A 189 18.18 -13.10 31.35
N ALA A 190 19.14 -12.55 32.10
CA ALA A 190 19.08 -11.72 33.27
C ALA A 190 18.07 -10.57 33.29
N GLU A 191 17.63 -10.35 34.52
CA GLU A 191 17.01 -9.20 35.16
C GLU A 191 17.63 -7.85 34.77
N LEU A 192 16.80 -6.91 34.30
CA LEU A 192 17.00 -5.47 34.47
C LEU A 192 15.62 -4.79 34.66
N ALA A 193 15.45 -4.16 35.81
CA ALA A 193 14.23 -3.49 36.24
C ALA A 193 13.89 -2.25 35.37
N PRO A 194 12.61 -1.98 35.05
CA PRO A 194 12.25 -0.70 34.43
C PRO A 194 11.85 0.35 35.47
N ALA A 195 12.58 1.47 35.46
CA ALA A 195 12.22 2.70 36.15
C ALA A 195 10.86 3.25 35.67
N LYS A 196 10.03 3.65 36.64
CA LYS A 196 8.71 4.25 36.44
C LYS A 196 8.82 5.60 35.72
N ARG A 197 8.17 5.76 34.56
CA ARG A 197 7.83 7.08 34.00
C ARG A 197 6.36 7.12 33.57
N GLY A 198 5.65 8.10 34.11
CA GLY A 198 4.21 8.32 33.95
C GLY A 198 3.80 8.49 32.48
N ARG A 199 2.66 7.89 32.13
CA ARG A 199 2.14 7.87 30.77
C ARG A 199 1.07 8.92 30.60
N GLN A 200 1.44 10.11 30.12
CA GLN A 200 0.48 11.00 29.46
C GLN A 200 0.18 10.47 28.05
N ALA A 201 -1.08 10.57 27.63
CA ALA A 201 -1.56 10.08 26.34
C ALA A 201 -0.97 10.91 25.19
N LYS A 202 0.12 10.43 24.59
CA LYS A 202 0.69 11.04 23.38
C LYS A 202 -0.18 10.67 22.16
N THR A 203 -0.69 11.69 21.46
CA THR A 203 -1.45 11.65 20.19
C THR A 203 -0.62 11.25 18.98
N LEU A 204 0.70 11.07 19.14
CA LEU A 204 1.64 10.70 18.10
C LEU A 204 2.12 9.25 18.28
N THR A 205 2.32 8.55 17.17
CA THR A 205 2.98 7.23 17.15
C THR A 205 4.47 7.36 17.50
N LYS A 206 5.14 6.23 17.79
CA LYS A 206 6.57 6.19 18.14
C LYS A 206 7.49 6.75 17.03
N THR A 207 6.95 6.92 15.82
CA THR A 207 7.59 7.49 14.62
C THR A 207 7.17 8.94 14.31
N GLY A 208 6.48 9.63 15.23
CA GLY A 208 6.05 11.02 15.03
C GLY A 208 4.86 11.21 14.09
N ARG A 209 4.30 10.14 13.50
CA ARG A 209 3.08 10.23 12.66
C ARG A 209 1.82 10.37 13.51
N LYS A 210 0.90 11.26 13.10
CA LYS A 210 -0.45 11.35 13.67
C LYS A 210 -1.15 10.00 13.51
N ARG A 211 -1.74 9.48 14.60
CA ARG A 211 -2.52 8.23 14.53
C ARG A 211 -3.70 8.44 13.57
N ILE A 212 -3.78 7.61 12.54
CA ILE A 212 -4.92 7.57 11.63
C ILE A 212 -6.19 7.36 12.47
N ARG A 213 -7.17 8.26 12.33
CA ARG A 213 -8.48 8.13 12.97
C ARG A 213 -9.13 6.86 12.44
N LYS A 214 -9.47 5.93 13.34
CA LYS A 214 -10.24 4.74 13.02
C LYS A 214 -11.71 5.15 12.88
N ASP A 215 -12.43 4.54 11.95
CA ASP A 215 -13.87 4.79 11.82
C ASP A 215 -14.60 4.40 13.11
N PRO A 216 -15.30 5.33 13.78
CA PRO A 216 -16.13 5.04 14.95
C PRO A 216 -17.28 4.07 14.66
N ASN A 217 -17.76 4.02 13.41
CA ASN A 217 -18.88 3.20 12.95
C ASN A 217 -18.45 1.81 12.48
N ALA A 218 -17.14 1.57 12.30
CA ALA A 218 -16.65 0.26 11.91
C ALA A 218 -16.94 -0.77 13.02
N PRO A 219 -17.46 -1.96 12.67
CA PRO A 219 -17.75 -2.99 13.66
C PRO A 219 -16.46 -3.39 14.38
N LYS A 220 -16.54 -3.55 15.70
CA LYS A 220 -15.41 -4.01 16.51
C LYS A 220 -15.04 -5.42 16.09
N ARG A 221 -13.74 -5.66 15.86
CA ARG A 221 -13.20 -6.98 15.50
C ARG A 221 -13.70 -8.08 16.45
N SER A 222 -13.91 -9.27 15.91
CA SER A 222 -14.25 -10.44 16.70
C SER A 222 -13.16 -10.79 17.72
N LEU A 223 -13.58 -11.39 18.82
CA LEU A 223 -12.74 -11.89 19.89
C LEU A 223 -12.32 -13.34 19.60
N THR A 224 -11.08 -13.66 19.92
CA THR A 224 -10.56 -15.03 19.86
C THR A 224 -10.97 -15.83 21.09
N ALA A 225 -10.86 -17.16 21.02
CA ALA A 225 -11.12 -18.06 22.15
C ALA A 225 -10.31 -17.66 23.39
N TYR A 226 -9.03 -17.32 23.20
CA TYR A 226 -8.17 -16.79 24.25
C TYR A 226 -8.72 -15.51 24.89
N ASN A 227 -9.29 -14.57 24.12
CA ASN A 227 -9.87 -13.34 24.70
C ASN A 227 -11.09 -13.64 25.58
N PHE A 228 -11.93 -14.60 25.20
CA PHE A 228 -13.03 -15.06 26.04
C PHE A 228 -12.52 -15.76 27.31
N PHE A 229 -11.51 -16.63 27.17
CA PHE A 229 -10.87 -17.26 28.31
C PHE A 229 -10.26 -16.24 29.27
N VAL A 230 -9.50 -15.25 28.79
CA VAL A 230 -8.88 -14.22 29.63
C VAL A 230 -9.94 -13.44 30.42
N ARG A 231 -11.11 -13.16 29.84
CA ARG A 231 -12.19 -12.47 30.54
C ARG A 231 -12.74 -13.32 31.69
N ASP A 232 -12.98 -14.60 31.44
CA ASP A 232 -13.55 -15.52 32.43
C ASP A 232 -12.50 -15.85 33.51
N TYR A 233 -11.26 -16.10 33.11
CA TYR A 233 -10.14 -16.37 34.01
C TYR A 233 -9.79 -15.17 34.87
N ARG A 234 -9.73 -13.95 34.30
CA ARG A 234 -9.47 -12.73 35.07
C ARG A 234 -10.52 -12.50 36.14
N LYS A 235 -11.80 -12.78 35.86
CA LYS A 235 -12.87 -12.69 36.86
C LYS A 235 -12.66 -13.68 38.01
N LYS A 236 -12.35 -14.94 37.69
CA LYS A 236 -12.04 -15.98 38.69
C LYS A 236 -10.80 -15.62 39.51
N TYR A 237 -9.71 -15.29 38.84
CA TYR A 237 -8.43 -14.93 39.47
C TYR A 237 -8.51 -13.73 40.42
N LEU A 238 -9.39 -12.76 40.12
CA LEU A 238 -9.64 -11.61 40.99
C LEU A 238 -10.65 -11.90 42.11
N ALA A 239 -11.52 -12.92 41.97
CA ALA A 239 -12.43 -13.34 43.02
C ALA A 239 -11.73 -14.22 44.07
N ASP A 240 -10.79 -15.05 43.63
CA ASP A 240 -9.98 -15.93 44.49
C ASP A 240 -8.94 -15.16 45.33
N ARG A 241 -8.67 -13.91 44.96
CA ARG A 241 -7.90 -12.96 45.78
C ARG A 241 -8.84 -11.95 46.41
N SER A 242 -8.66 -11.69 47.71
CA SER A 242 -9.46 -10.71 48.46
C SER A 242 -9.71 -9.41 47.68
N PRO A 243 -10.91 -8.79 47.76
CA PRO A 243 -11.27 -7.57 47.03
C PRO A 243 -10.32 -6.38 47.20
N ALA A 244 -9.46 -6.40 48.23
CA ALA A 244 -8.47 -5.36 48.52
C ALA A 244 -7.12 -5.53 47.77
N ALA A 245 -6.84 -6.70 47.18
CA ALA A 245 -5.58 -6.95 46.49
C ALA A 245 -5.66 -6.46 45.03
N THR A 246 -5.06 -5.31 44.74
CA THR A 246 -4.88 -4.87 43.35
C THR A 246 -3.82 -5.74 42.68
N ALA A 247 -4.24 -6.85 42.08
CA ALA A 247 -3.34 -7.70 41.29
C ALA A 247 -2.77 -6.89 40.10
N SER A 248 -1.45 -6.92 39.94
CA SER A 248 -0.80 -6.22 38.83
C SER A 248 -1.30 -6.77 37.49
N VAL A 249 -1.61 -5.90 36.53
CA VAL A 249 -2.04 -6.30 35.18
C VAL A 249 -1.05 -7.28 34.54
N ILE A 250 0.25 -7.11 34.84
CA ILE A 250 1.33 -7.99 34.37
C ILE A 250 1.20 -9.40 34.97
N GLU A 251 0.89 -9.48 36.27
CA GLU A 251 0.72 -10.73 36.99
C GLU A 251 -0.49 -11.52 36.46
N VAL A 252 -1.64 -10.85 36.34
CA VAL A 252 -2.87 -11.44 35.79
C VAL A 252 -2.63 -11.93 34.36
N THR A 253 -1.97 -11.13 33.52
CA THR A 253 -1.67 -11.51 32.12
C THR A 253 -0.77 -12.74 32.06
N ARG A 254 0.26 -12.82 32.92
CA ARG A 254 1.16 -13.98 33.01
C ARG A 254 0.42 -15.24 33.49
N ALA A 255 -0.43 -15.11 34.50
CA ALA A 255 -1.24 -16.22 35.01
C ALA A 255 -2.22 -16.74 33.96
N CYS A 256 -2.92 -15.84 33.24
CA CYS A 256 -3.79 -16.20 32.13
C CYS A 256 -3.04 -16.99 31.04
N GLY A 257 -1.86 -16.52 30.63
CA GLY A 257 -1.06 -17.21 29.60
C GLY A 257 -0.66 -18.62 30.01
N LYS A 258 -0.22 -18.80 31.26
CA LYS A 258 0.10 -20.12 31.82
C LYS A 258 -1.13 -21.03 31.85
N ALA A 259 -2.25 -20.54 32.37
CA ALA A 259 -3.47 -21.32 32.50
C ALA A 259 -4.04 -21.74 31.13
N TRP A 260 -4.05 -20.84 30.14
CA TRP A 260 -4.48 -21.18 28.78
C TRP A 260 -3.65 -22.31 28.17
N ASN A 261 -2.33 -22.28 28.36
CA ASN A 261 -1.42 -23.30 27.84
C ASN A 261 -1.61 -24.67 28.49
N LEU A 262 -2.17 -24.72 29.71
CA LEU A 262 -2.49 -25.96 30.40
C LEU A 262 -3.86 -26.55 29.99
N LEU A 263 -4.77 -25.74 29.42
CA LEU A 263 -6.07 -26.24 28.99
C LEU A 263 -5.94 -27.21 27.80
N GLY A 264 -6.58 -28.37 27.93
CA GLY A 264 -6.75 -29.32 26.84
C GLY A 264 -7.81 -28.90 25.82
N ALA A 265 -7.90 -29.62 24.70
CA ALA A 265 -8.86 -29.30 23.62
C ALA A 265 -10.32 -29.24 24.11
N LYS A 266 -10.74 -30.21 24.94
CA LYS A 266 -12.10 -30.24 25.53
C LYS A 266 -12.40 -29.03 26.40
N GLU A 267 -11.40 -28.49 27.10
CA GLU A 267 -11.57 -27.33 27.98
C GLU A 267 -11.51 -26.00 27.22
N ARG A 268 -10.89 -26.00 26.03
CA ARG A 268 -10.86 -24.86 25.12
C ARG A 268 -12.11 -24.76 24.26
N GLU A 269 -12.77 -25.87 23.96
CA GLU A 269 -13.96 -25.95 23.11
C GLU A 269 -15.06 -24.92 23.47
N PRO A 270 -15.43 -24.69 24.74
CA PRO A 270 -16.43 -23.67 25.08
C PRO A 270 -16.01 -22.26 24.67
N PHE A 271 -14.72 -21.94 24.69
CA PHE A 271 -14.18 -20.65 24.26
C PHE A 271 -14.05 -20.56 22.75
N GLU A 272 -13.70 -21.66 22.09
CA GLU A 272 -13.65 -21.76 20.63
C GLU A 272 -15.04 -21.64 19.99
N ALA A 273 -16.05 -22.28 20.59
CA ALA A 273 -17.44 -22.10 20.22
C ALA A 273 -17.91 -20.63 20.36
N LYS A 274 -17.59 -19.97 21.48
CA LYS A 274 -17.87 -18.53 21.68
C LYS A 274 -17.17 -17.67 20.62
N ALA A 275 -15.92 -17.99 20.28
CA ALA A 275 -15.16 -17.28 19.25
C ALA A 275 -15.73 -17.47 17.85
N ARG A 276 -16.22 -18.67 17.51
CA ARG A 276 -16.88 -18.96 16.24
C ARG A 276 -18.14 -18.12 16.07
N VAL A 277 -19.00 -18.09 17.10
CA VAL A 277 -20.22 -17.27 17.10
C VAL A 277 -19.90 -15.78 17.00
N ASP A 278 -18.89 -15.30 17.72
CA ASP A 278 -18.49 -13.89 17.69
C ASP A 278 -17.86 -13.48 16.34
N LYS A 279 -17.11 -14.40 15.72
CA LYS A 279 -16.59 -14.23 14.36
C LYS A 279 -17.71 -14.10 13.35
N GLU A 280 -18.71 -14.97 13.39
CA GLU A 280 -19.86 -14.93 12.50
C GLU A 280 -20.65 -13.61 12.66
N LYS A 281 -20.91 -13.20 13.91
CA LYS A 281 -21.53 -11.90 14.21
C LYS A 281 -20.74 -10.73 13.64
N TYR A 282 -19.41 -10.75 13.78
CA TYR A 282 -18.54 -9.71 13.23
C TYR A 282 -18.54 -9.70 11.70
N LEU A 283 -18.51 -10.86 11.05
CA LEU A 283 -18.54 -10.96 9.59
C LEU A 283 -19.84 -10.39 9.04
N LYS A 284 -20.99 -10.78 9.61
CA LYS A 284 -22.29 -10.22 9.24
C LYS A 284 -22.35 -8.70 9.46
N ALA A 285 -21.91 -8.21 10.62
CA ALA A 285 -21.88 -6.77 10.90
C ALA A 285 -20.91 -6.01 9.97
N LYS A 286 -19.81 -6.65 9.54
CA LYS A 286 -18.85 -6.08 8.57
C LYS A 286 -19.45 -6.01 7.17
N GLU A 287 -20.14 -7.07 6.73
CA GLU A 287 -20.87 -7.08 5.46
C GLU A 287 -21.95 -6.02 5.44
N GLU A 288 -22.78 -5.91 6.49
CA GLU A 288 -23.78 -4.85 6.62
C GLU A 288 -23.15 -3.44 6.64
N TYR A 289 -22.01 -3.27 7.30
CA TYR A 289 -21.29 -1.99 7.32
C TYR A 289 -20.72 -1.60 5.95
N ILE A 290 -20.30 -2.57 5.14
CA ILE A 290 -19.86 -2.35 3.75
C ILE A 290 -21.07 -2.08 2.85
N ALA A 291 -22.11 -2.92 2.92
CA ALA A 291 -23.30 -2.84 2.08
C ALA A 291 -24.10 -1.55 2.30
N ASN A 292 -24.15 -1.04 3.54
CA ASN A 292 -24.82 0.22 3.85
C ASN A 292 -24.00 1.47 3.48
N GLY A 293 -22.90 1.34 2.72
CA GLY A 293 -22.10 2.46 2.24
C GLY A 293 -21.31 3.22 3.31
N LYS A 294 -21.48 2.90 4.60
CA LYS A 294 -20.84 3.59 5.74
C LYS A 294 -19.32 3.58 5.66
N ARG A 295 -18.74 2.51 5.12
CA ARG A 295 -17.29 2.43 4.84
C ARG A 295 -16.87 3.47 3.81
N ASP A 296 -17.64 3.61 2.74
CA ASP A 296 -17.31 4.49 1.62
C ASP A 296 -17.58 5.95 2.00
N GLU A 297 -18.63 6.22 2.80
CA GLU A 297 -18.88 7.53 3.41
C GLU A 297 -17.74 7.97 4.34
N PHE A 298 -17.21 7.07 5.18
CA PHE A 298 -16.07 7.38 6.03
C PHE A 298 -14.79 7.66 5.22
N ILE A 299 -14.56 6.88 4.15
CA ILE A 299 -13.43 7.12 3.24
C ILE A 299 -13.60 8.47 2.54
N LYS A 300 -14.80 8.78 2.05
CA LYS A 300 -15.14 10.06 1.40
C LYS A 300 -14.95 11.24 2.35
N GLY A 301 -15.50 11.18 3.56
CA GLY A 301 -15.31 12.23 4.57
C GLY A 301 -13.84 12.45 4.94
N ARG A 302 -13.02 11.39 4.95
CA ARG A 302 -11.57 11.52 5.16
C ARG A 302 -10.85 12.17 3.97
N LEU A 303 -11.33 11.97 2.74
CA LEU A 303 -10.80 12.63 1.54
C LEU A 303 -11.22 14.10 1.51
N GLU A 304 -12.45 14.42 1.90
CA GLU A 304 -12.97 15.79 2.03
C GLU A 304 -12.27 16.58 3.13
N ASP A 305 -12.09 16.00 4.33
CA ASP A 305 -11.30 16.60 5.43
C ASP A 305 -9.86 16.95 4.97
N ARG A 306 -9.32 16.16 4.04
CA ARG A 306 -7.99 16.37 3.46
C ARG A 306 -7.99 17.47 2.41
N GLU A 307 -9.02 17.54 1.56
CA GLU A 307 -9.20 18.65 0.62
C GLU A 307 -9.41 19.97 1.38
N GLU A 308 -10.19 19.97 2.46
CA GLU A 308 -10.45 21.16 3.27
C GLU A 308 -9.23 21.66 4.02
N GLY A 309 -8.41 20.73 4.54
CA GLY A 309 -7.09 21.04 5.09
C GLY A 309 -6.05 21.48 4.04
N SER A 310 -6.36 21.33 2.74
CA SER A 310 -5.53 21.76 1.62
C SER A 310 -5.98 23.06 0.95
N LYS A 311 -7.05 23.71 1.45
CA LYS A 311 -7.48 25.05 1.02
C LYS A 311 -6.44 26.11 1.42
N SER A 312 -5.33 26.15 0.69
CA SER A 312 -4.58 27.35 0.37
C SER A 312 -5.52 28.33 -0.36
N PRO A 313 -5.37 29.67 -0.21
CA PRO A 313 -6.37 30.65 -0.62
C PRO A 313 -6.73 30.52 -2.11
N LYS A 314 -7.95 30.04 -2.39
CA LYS A 314 -8.62 30.18 -3.70
C LYS A 314 -9.01 31.63 -3.90
N ALA A 315 -8.06 32.46 -4.31
CA ALA A 315 -8.31 33.79 -4.86
C ALA A 315 -7.25 34.13 -5.90
N PHE A 316 -7.15 33.35 -7.00
CA PHE A 316 -6.28 33.76 -8.12
C PHE A 316 -6.70 33.29 -9.51
N TYR A 317 -7.83 32.59 -9.67
CA TYR A 317 -8.32 32.18 -11.00
C TYR A 317 -9.84 32.30 -11.11
N SER A 318 -10.33 33.54 -11.16
CA SER A 318 -11.43 33.93 -12.04
C SER A 318 -10.88 35.05 -12.90
N GLY A 319 -10.79 34.82 -14.21
CA GLY A 319 -10.10 35.68 -15.16
C GLY A 319 -10.77 37.02 -15.42
N GLU A 320 -10.57 37.99 -14.54
CA GLU A 320 -10.70 39.40 -14.87
C GLU A 320 -9.32 40.06 -14.88
N VAL A 321 -8.95 40.57 -16.04
CA VAL A 321 -7.74 41.34 -16.29
C VAL A 321 -7.92 42.71 -15.64
N ILE A 322 -7.28 42.96 -14.51
CA ILE A 322 -7.12 44.34 -14.00
C ILE A 322 -5.95 44.95 -14.75
N VAL A 323 -6.26 45.77 -15.76
CA VAL A 323 -5.32 46.65 -16.44
C VAL A 323 -5.06 47.84 -15.53
N HIS A 324 -3.84 48.04 -15.04
CA HIS A 324 -3.44 49.29 -14.41
C HIS A 324 -2.76 50.20 -15.46
N PRO A 325 -3.08 51.51 -15.49
CA PRO A 325 -2.50 52.45 -16.44
C PRO A 325 -1.04 52.79 -16.08
N PRO A 326 -0.24 53.27 -17.05
CA PRO A 326 1.17 53.57 -16.81
C PRO A 326 1.31 54.88 -16.03
N GLY A 327 2.15 54.85 -15.00
CA GLY A 327 2.69 55.99 -14.28
C GLY A 327 4.15 55.75 -13.98
#